data_AF-E6U1Q7-F1
#
_entry.id   AF-E6U1Q7-F1
#
_cell.length_a   1.000
_cell.length_b   1.000
_cell.length_c   1.000
_cell.angle_alpha   90.00
_cell.angle_beta   90.00
_cell.angle_gamma   90.00
#
_symmetry.space_group_name_H-M   'P 1'
#
loop_
_entity.id
_entity.type
_entity.pdbx_description
1 polymer ?
#
loop_
_entity_poly.entity_id
_entity_poly.type
_entity_poly.pdbx_seq_one_letter_code
_entity_poly.pdbx_strand_id
1 'polypeptide(L)'
;MFQHLIKKFEAKRAVWAEETQQRIMAYAEQERLEALRRMKKEEEQQCLLNNEVEKYLRTVHPTFLLKPEVQKALLNMLQARSEGTVSVNISMTKEMRKAYSYYHSEFKIFVQLLEHKGYKVSNNEELFLNTFITKLREKNYQLCMEKYGDFVPDNATIYEAFEHYFEIVEDQFKYESGNVDFFAIYLNQKGIAGDDWTKSRLKRKLKHYEKANKDEVRMKRLEKRLENIS
;
A
#
# COMPACT_ATOMS: atom_id res chain seq x y z
N MET A 1 58.23 -17.72 -46.00
CA MET A 1 58.38 -16.98 -44.72
C MET A 1 57.08 -16.30 -44.27
N PHE A 2 56.39 -15.54 -45.14
CA PHE A 2 55.16 -14.80 -44.81
C PHE A 2 53.98 -15.68 -44.32
N GLN A 3 53.72 -16.82 -44.96
CA GLN A 3 52.64 -17.73 -44.55
C GLN A 3 52.82 -18.32 -43.13
N HIS A 4 54.07 -18.46 -42.66
CA HIS A 4 54.33 -18.98 -41.32
C HIS A 4 54.09 -17.90 -40.24
N LEU A 5 54.35 -16.62 -40.57
CA LEU A 5 54.01 -15.48 -39.72
C LEU A 5 52.49 -15.29 -39.61
N ILE A 6 51.76 -15.44 -40.72
CA ILE A 6 50.28 -15.38 -40.73
C ILE A 6 49.68 -16.47 -39.82
N LYS A 7 50.12 -17.73 -39.97
CA LYS A 7 49.65 -18.84 -39.11
C LYS A 7 49.95 -18.61 -37.61
N LYS A 8 51.13 -18.07 -37.28
CA LYS A 8 51.46 -17.72 -35.88
C LYS A 8 50.59 -16.59 -35.34
N PHE A 9 50.23 -15.62 -36.18
CA PHE A 9 49.37 -14.50 -35.79
C PHE A 9 47.92 -14.95 -35.59
N GLU A 10 47.40 -15.79 -36.48
CA GLU A 10 46.08 -16.41 -36.36
C GLU A 10 45.98 -17.29 -35.11
N ALA A 11 47.00 -18.11 -34.82
CA ALA A 11 47.05 -18.90 -33.60
C ALA A 11 47.03 -18.04 -32.33
N LYS A 12 47.80 -16.93 -32.29
CA LYS A 12 47.77 -15.98 -31.16
C LYS A 12 46.41 -15.30 -31.02
N ARG A 13 45.77 -14.94 -32.14
CA ARG A 13 44.44 -14.33 -32.15
C ARG A 13 43.37 -15.30 -31.66
N ALA A 14 43.47 -16.59 -32.00
CA ALA A 14 42.58 -17.63 -31.50
C ALA A 14 42.72 -17.81 -29.97
N VAL A 15 43.95 -17.89 -29.45
CA VAL A 15 44.21 -17.97 -28.01
C VAL A 15 43.67 -16.74 -27.28
N TRP A 16 43.90 -15.54 -27.81
CA TRP A 16 43.33 -14.31 -27.22
C TRP A 16 41.81 -14.27 -27.26
N ALA A 17 41.19 -14.74 -28.35
CA ALA A 17 39.73 -14.82 -28.42
C ALA A 17 39.18 -15.79 -27.37
N GLU A 18 39.81 -16.94 -27.18
CA GLU A 18 39.44 -17.92 -26.17
C GLU A 18 39.62 -17.37 -24.75
N GLU A 19 40.77 -16.77 -24.43
CA GLU A 19 41.02 -16.13 -23.14
C GLU A 19 40.01 -15.00 -22.85
N THR A 20 39.68 -14.21 -23.87
CA THR A 20 38.69 -13.12 -23.75
C THR A 20 37.30 -13.70 -23.50
N GLN A 21 36.93 -14.77 -24.21
CA GLN A 21 35.64 -15.43 -24.04
C GLN A 21 35.51 -16.09 -22.66
N GLN A 22 36.58 -16.71 -22.16
CA GLN A 22 36.64 -17.24 -20.79
C GLN A 22 36.48 -16.12 -19.74
N ARG A 23 37.12 -14.96 -19.92
CA ARG A 23 36.94 -13.80 -19.02
C ARG A 23 35.52 -13.26 -19.04
N ILE A 24 34.90 -13.16 -20.22
CA ILE A 24 33.50 -12.72 -20.36
C ILE A 24 32.56 -13.70 -19.65
N MET A 25 32.75 -15.01 -19.83
CA MET A 25 31.94 -16.02 -19.15
C MET A 25 32.11 -15.99 -17.63
N ALA A 26 33.35 -15.86 -17.15
CA ALA A 26 33.63 -15.76 -15.71
C ALA A 26 33.00 -14.50 -15.09
N TYR A 27 33.08 -13.36 -15.79
CA TYR A 27 32.45 -12.12 -15.34
C TYR A 27 30.91 -12.23 -15.32
N ALA A 28 30.31 -12.79 -16.38
CA ALA A 28 28.87 -13.00 -16.45
C ALA A 28 28.36 -13.94 -15.34
N GLU A 29 29.10 -15.01 -15.02
CA GLU A 29 28.74 -15.91 -13.92
C GLU A 29 28.90 -15.24 -12.56
N GLN A 30 29.93 -14.41 -12.37
CA GLN A 30 30.07 -13.62 -11.14
C GLN A 30 28.91 -12.62 -10.98
N GLU A 31 28.56 -11.86 -12.02
CA GLU A 31 27.40 -10.96 -11.99
C GLU A 31 26.11 -11.70 -11.68
N ARG A 32 25.91 -12.89 -12.27
CA ARG A 32 24.75 -13.74 -11.99
C ARG A 32 24.69 -14.17 -10.53
N LEU A 33 25.80 -14.64 -9.97
CA LEU A 33 25.87 -15.07 -8.57
C LEU A 33 25.66 -13.90 -7.61
N GLU A 34 26.19 -12.73 -7.92
CA GLU A 34 25.95 -11.51 -7.16
C GLU A 34 24.49 -11.06 -7.22
N ALA A 35 23.88 -11.10 -8.40
CA ALA A 35 22.47 -10.78 -8.58
C ALA A 35 21.58 -11.73 -7.76
N LEU A 36 21.83 -13.04 -7.81
CA LEU A 36 21.10 -14.03 -7.00
C LEU A 36 21.24 -13.77 -5.48
N ARG A 37 22.43 -13.41 -5.02
CA ARG A 37 22.65 -13.05 -3.60
C ARG A 37 21.89 -11.79 -3.21
N ARG A 38 21.85 -10.77 -4.08
CA ARG A 38 21.09 -9.53 -3.84
C ARG A 38 19.60 -9.82 -3.77
N MET A 39 19.06 -10.56 -4.75
CA MET A 39 17.65 -10.97 -4.76
C MET A 39 17.25 -11.71 -3.48
N LYS A 40 18.04 -12.71 -3.06
CA LYS A 40 17.75 -13.45 -1.82
C LYS A 40 17.72 -12.54 -0.59
N LYS A 41 18.66 -11.58 -0.50
CA LYS A 41 18.71 -10.62 0.60
C LYS A 41 17.50 -9.68 0.59
N GLU A 42 17.07 -9.22 -0.58
CA GLU A 42 15.88 -8.39 -0.75
C GLU A 42 14.60 -9.14 -0.36
N GLU A 43 14.48 -10.41 -0.77
CA GLU A 43 13.37 -11.28 -0.37
C GLU A 43 13.30 -11.49 1.15
N GLU A 44 14.44 -11.75 1.80
CA GLU A 44 14.54 -11.89 3.26
C GLU A 44 14.12 -10.59 3.97
N GLN A 45 14.56 -9.43 3.47
CA GLN A 45 14.17 -8.13 4.01
C GLN A 45 12.69 -7.83 3.81
N GLN A 46 12.13 -8.13 2.63
CA GLN A 46 10.71 -7.93 2.36
C GLN A 46 9.85 -8.88 3.20
N CYS A 47 10.28 -10.13 3.41
CA CYS A 47 9.60 -11.09 4.27
C CYS A 47 9.57 -10.59 5.73
N LEU A 48 10.72 -10.15 6.26
CA LEU A 48 10.81 -9.55 7.60
C LEU A 48 9.86 -8.36 7.72
N LEU A 49 9.91 -7.43 6.76
CA LEU A 49 9.05 -6.24 6.73
C LEU A 49 7.57 -6.62 6.75
N ASN A 50 7.14 -7.50 5.84
CA ASN A 50 5.75 -7.95 5.74
C ASN A 50 5.27 -8.54 7.07
N ASN A 51 6.05 -9.45 7.66
CA ASN A 51 5.70 -10.13 8.90
C ASN A 51 5.58 -9.17 10.08
N GLU A 52 6.51 -8.22 10.20
CA GLU A 52 6.51 -7.27 11.32
C GLU A 52 5.42 -6.20 11.18
N VAL A 53 5.18 -5.71 9.97
CA VAL A 53 4.06 -4.82 9.66
C VAL A 53 2.74 -5.51 9.96
N GLU A 54 2.56 -6.77 9.56
CA GLU A 54 1.33 -7.50 9.82
C GLU A 54 1.10 -7.69 11.33
N LYS A 55 2.12 -8.09 12.09
CA LYS A 55 2.03 -8.21 13.56
C LYS A 55 1.65 -6.89 14.22
N TYR A 56 2.26 -5.80 13.80
CA TYR A 56 1.93 -4.48 14.34
C TYR A 56 0.51 -4.05 13.97
N LEU A 57 0.09 -4.26 12.73
CA LEU A 57 -1.28 -3.97 12.31
C LEU A 57 -2.31 -4.86 12.98
N ARG A 58 -1.94 -6.02 13.55
CA ARG A 58 -2.85 -6.80 14.42
C ARG A 58 -3.23 -6.05 15.69
N THR A 59 -2.33 -5.25 16.25
CA THR A 59 -2.57 -4.50 17.50
C THR A 59 -3.18 -3.12 17.26
N VAL A 60 -2.84 -2.46 16.14
CA VAL A 60 -3.36 -1.13 15.80
C VAL A 60 -4.02 -1.10 14.43
N HIS A 61 -5.11 -0.32 14.28
CA HIS A 61 -5.84 -0.21 13.01
C HIS A 61 -6.01 1.26 12.54
N PRO A 62 -4.92 1.94 12.13
CA PRO A 62 -4.92 3.37 11.84
C PRO A 62 -5.50 3.73 10.45
N THR A 63 -6.79 3.48 10.22
CA THR A 63 -7.47 3.69 8.91
C THR A 63 -7.42 5.14 8.39
N PHE A 64 -7.12 6.12 9.23
CA PHE A 64 -6.91 7.51 8.81
C PHE A 64 -5.66 7.67 7.91
N LEU A 65 -4.68 6.77 8.03
CA LEU A 65 -3.51 6.69 7.15
C LEU A 65 -3.87 6.26 5.72
N LEU A 66 -5.10 5.82 5.46
CA LEU A 66 -5.55 5.48 4.11
C LEU A 66 -5.84 6.72 3.24
N LYS A 67 -5.76 7.93 3.80
CA LYS A 67 -5.89 9.21 3.09
C LYS A 67 -4.56 9.61 2.45
N PRO A 68 -4.51 9.98 1.16
CA PRO A 68 -3.27 10.35 0.47
C PRO A 68 -2.48 11.48 1.16
N GLU A 69 -3.16 12.51 1.64
CA GLU A 69 -2.54 13.65 2.33
C GLU A 69 -1.82 13.23 3.63
N VAL A 70 -2.39 12.25 4.32
CA VAL A 70 -1.86 11.71 5.58
C VAL A 70 -0.67 10.79 5.31
N GLN A 71 -0.72 10.01 4.22
CA GLN A 71 0.41 9.21 3.75
C GLN A 71 1.60 10.08 3.40
N LYS A 72 1.37 11.16 2.64
CA LYS A 72 2.42 12.12 2.29
C LYS A 72 3.02 12.77 3.54
N ALA A 73 2.19 13.17 4.50
CA ALA A 73 2.68 13.72 5.76
C ALA A 73 3.55 12.70 6.55
N LEU A 74 3.13 11.43 6.59
CA LEU A 74 3.89 10.36 7.25
C LEU A 74 5.22 10.08 6.52
N LEU A 75 5.22 10.06 5.19
CA LEU A 75 6.43 9.90 4.38
C LEU A 75 7.44 11.00 4.67
N ASN A 76 6.99 12.25 4.67
CA ASN A 76 7.85 13.40 4.97
C ASN A 76 8.48 13.30 6.38
N MET A 77 7.74 12.79 7.37
CA MET A 77 8.28 12.57 8.72
C MET A 77 9.32 11.44 8.77
N LEU A 78 9.11 10.36 8.00
CA LEU A 78 10.09 9.27 7.88
C LEU A 78 11.38 9.75 7.20
N GLN A 79 11.24 10.53 6.12
CA GLN A 79 12.36 11.14 5.40
C GLN A 79 13.13 12.12 6.29
N ALA A 80 12.42 13.03 6.98
CA ALA A 80 13.05 13.98 7.89
C ALA A 80 13.83 13.27 9.00
N ARG A 81 13.28 12.18 9.56
CA ARG A 81 14.01 11.34 10.52
C ARG A 81 15.30 10.77 9.92
N SER A 82 15.24 10.28 8.69
CA SER A 82 16.40 9.71 7.99
C SER A 82 17.50 10.74 7.74
N GLU A 83 17.09 11.97 7.43
CA GLU A 83 17.98 13.12 7.21
C GLU A 83 18.45 13.78 8.52
N GLY A 84 17.93 13.35 9.68
CA GLY A 84 18.20 13.99 10.97
C GLY A 84 17.56 15.38 11.13
N THR A 85 16.59 15.73 10.29
CA THR A 85 15.87 17.00 10.31
C THR A 85 14.54 16.88 11.05
N VAL A 86 14.04 18.01 11.59
CA VAL A 86 12.71 18.06 12.20
C VAL A 86 11.73 18.65 11.20
N SER A 87 10.81 17.83 10.67
CA SER A 87 9.72 18.34 9.84
C SER A 87 8.59 18.90 10.72
N VAL A 88 8.59 20.22 10.96
CA VAL A 88 7.42 20.92 11.52
C VAL A 88 6.81 21.78 10.42
N ASN A 89 5.64 21.39 9.93
CA ASN A 89 4.90 22.19 8.96
C ASN A 89 3.92 23.11 9.71
N ILE A 90 4.03 24.42 9.53
CA ILE A 90 3.28 25.43 10.32
C ILE A 90 1.75 25.42 10.00
N SER A 91 1.32 24.79 8.91
CA SER A 91 -0.09 24.70 8.46
C SER A 91 -0.69 23.28 8.52
N MET A 92 -0.53 22.56 9.64
CA MET A 92 -1.05 21.20 9.76
C MET A 92 -2.59 21.14 9.79
N THR A 93 -3.19 20.42 8.84
CA THR A 93 -4.61 20.07 8.91
C THR A 93 -4.89 19.17 10.13
N LYS A 94 -6.16 19.03 10.53
CA LYS A 94 -6.56 18.11 11.63
C LYS A 94 -6.04 16.69 11.43
N GLU A 95 -6.06 16.21 10.18
CA GLU A 95 -5.59 14.87 9.82
C GLU A 95 -4.06 14.75 9.86
N MET A 96 -3.34 15.79 9.44
CA MET A 96 -1.88 15.83 9.58
C MET A 96 -1.45 15.84 11.04
N ARG A 97 -2.17 16.57 11.91
CA ARG A 97 -1.92 16.54 13.37
C ARG A 97 -2.14 15.13 13.95
N LYS A 98 -3.14 14.40 13.45
CA LYS A 98 -3.37 12.99 13.82
C LYS A 98 -2.21 12.10 13.36
N ALA A 99 -1.70 12.29 12.14
CA ALA A 99 -0.50 11.60 11.66
C ALA A 99 0.73 11.88 12.53
N TYR A 100 0.94 13.14 12.90
CA TYR A 100 2.05 13.56 13.75
C TYR A 100 1.98 12.92 15.14
N SER A 101 0.81 13.01 15.78
CA SER A 101 0.58 12.39 17.09
C SER A 101 0.75 10.87 17.02
N TYR A 102 0.29 10.23 15.95
CA TYR A 102 0.48 8.80 15.73
C TYR A 102 1.95 8.42 15.48
N TYR A 103 2.68 9.23 14.71
CA TYR A 103 4.10 9.02 14.46
C TYR A 103 4.89 9.09 15.77
N HIS A 104 4.64 10.13 16.57
CA HIS A 104 5.35 10.37 17.83
C HIS A 104 4.88 9.53 19.02
N SER A 105 3.85 8.68 18.85
CA SER A 105 3.46 7.70 19.85
C SER A 105 4.15 6.36 19.59
N GLU A 106 3.40 5.30 19.35
CA GLU A 106 3.91 3.92 19.23
C GLU A 106 4.58 3.65 17.88
N PHE A 107 4.24 4.42 16.83
CA PHE A 107 4.76 4.14 15.50
C PHE A 107 6.27 4.40 15.38
N LYS A 108 6.79 5.45 16.02
CA LYS A 108 8.24 5.67 16.12
C LYS A 108 8.96 4.52 16.80
N ILE A 109 8.35 3.95 17.86
CA ILE A 109 8.90 2.80 18.58
C ILE A 109 8.90 1.57 17.68
N PHE A 110 7.81 1.34 16.93
CA PHE A 110 7.75 0.27 15.94
C PHE A 110 8.83 0.39 14.86
N VAL A 111 9.07 1.59 14.33
CA VAL A 111 10.16 1.85 13.37
C VAL A 111 11.52 1.50 13.97
N GLN A 112 11.78 1.90 15.22
CA GLN A 112 13.03 1.54 15.92
C GLN A 112 13.17 0.02 16.16
N LEU A 113 12.08 -0.66 16.52
CA LEU A 113 12.04 -2.11 16.70
C LEU A 113 12.36 -2.83 15.38
N LEU A 114 11.80 -2.36 14.27
CA LEU A 114 12.03 -2.90 12.94
C LEU A 114 13.50 -2.76 12.51
N GLU A 115 14.11 -1.63 12.82
CA GLU A 115 15.55 -1.41 12.61
C GLU A 115 16.42 -2.31 13.48
N HIS A 116 16.05 -2.49 14.76
CA HIS A 116 16.74 -3.44 15.64
C HIS A 116 16.64 -4.89 15.14
N LYS A 117 15.55 -5.23 14.44
CA LYS A 117 15.37 -6.55 13.80
C LYS A 117 16.13 -6.71 12.47
N GLY A 118 16.83 -5.67 12.01
CA GLY A 118 17.71 -5.73 10.85
C GLY A 118 17.14 -5.14 9.55
N TYR A 119 15.94 -4.54 9.58
CA TYR A 119 15.39 -3.82 8.42
C TYR A 119 15.72 -2.32 8.51
N LYS A 120 16.49 -1.81 7.55
CA LYS A 120 16.85 -0.39 7.51
C LYS A 120 15.74 0.41 6.83
N VAL A 121 15.04 1.24 7.59
CA VAL A 121 14.01 2.15 7.04
C VAL A 121 14.64 3.32 6.29
N SER A 122 15.80 3.80 6.75
CA SER A 122 16.55 4.83 6.05
C SER A 122 16.93 4.43 4.62
N ASN A 123 16.61 5.28 3.65
CA ASN A 123 16.71 5.06 2.20
C ASN A 123 15.69 4.04 1.63
N ASN A 124 14.76 3.56 2.45
CA ASN A 124 13.68 2.64 2.07
C ASN A 124 12.32 3.14 2.58
N GLU A 125 12.17 4.45 2.81
CA GLU A 125 11.00 5.05 3.45
C GLU A 125 9.74 4.84 2.60
N GLU A 126 9.86 4.99 1.28
CA GLU A 126 8.76 4.76 0.34
C GLU A 126 8.35 3.28 0.30
N LEU A 127 9.33 2.36 0.21
CA LEU A 127 9.07 0.92 0.21
C LEU A 127 8.38 0.48 1.52
N PHE A 128 8.91 0.96 2.65
CA PHE A 128 8.33 0.73 3.97
C PHE A 128 6.89 1.24 4.05
N LEU A 129 6.65 2.51 3.67
CA LEU A 129 5.33 3.10 3.74
C LEU A 129 4.34 2.41 2.79
N ASN A 130 4.75 2.09 1.56
CA ASN A 130 3.91 1.40 0.60
C ASN A 130 3.52 0.00 1.11
N THR A 131 4.48 -0.74 1.66
CA THR A 131 4.20 -2.05 2.28
C THR A 131 3.25 -1.90 3.47
N PHE A 132 3.50 -0.94 4.34
CA PHE A 132 2.65 -0.65 5.50
C PHE A 132 1.20 -0.31 5.10
N ILE A 133 1.03 0.58 4.12
CA ILE A 133 -0.29 1.00 3.64
C ILE A 133 -1.00 -0.14 2.91
N THR A 134 -0.29 -0.96 2.15
CA THR A 134 -0.86 -2.11 1.45
C THR A 134 -1.41 -3.11 2.46
N LYS A 135 -0.61 -3.47 3.48
CA LYS A 135 -1.05 -4.36 4.55
C LYS A 135 -2.21 -3.79 5.37
N LEU A 136 -2.22 -2.47 5.60
CA LEU A 136 -3.34 -1.80 6.26
C LEU A 136 -4.62 -1.88 5.43
N ARG A 137 -4.55 -1.73 4.10
CA ARG A 137 -5.70 -1.88 3.21
C ARG A 137 -6.21 -3.32 3.19
N GLU A 138 -5.33 -4.30 3.07
CA GLU A 138 -5.68 -5.73 3.13
C GLU A 138 -6.44 -6.05 4.42
N LYS A 139 -5.86 -5.67 5.57
CA LYS A 139 -6.50 -5.87 6.87
C LYS A 139 -7.81 -5.10 7.00
N ASN A 140 -7.87 -3.86 6.55
CA ASN A 140 -9.09 -3.05 6.58
C ASN A 140 -10.20 -3.69 5.76
N TYR A 141 -9.86 -4.20 4.57
CA TYR A 141 -10.80 -4.91 3.72
C TYR A 141 -11.33 -6.16 4.43
N GLN A 142 -10.45 -6.99 5.00
CA GLN A 142 -10.85 -8.20 5.74
C GLN A 142 -11.80 -7.87 6.90
N LEU A 143 -11.45 -6.90 7.75
CA LEU A 143 -12.30 -6.50 8.88
C LEU A 143 -13.66 -5.94 8.45
N CYS A 144 -13.68 -5.11 7.40
CA CYS A 144 -14.95 -4.60 6.86
C CYS A 144 -15.79 -5.71 6.23
N MET A 145 -15.16 -6.67 5.56
CA MET A 145 -15.84 -7.81 4.95
C MET A 145 -16.41 -8.75 6.02
N GLU A 146 -15.66 -9.03 7.09
CA GLU A 146 -16.16 -9.79 8.25
C GLU A 146 -17.33 -9.08 8.94
N LYS A 147 -17.28 -7.74 9.02
CA LYS A 147 -18.30 -6.94 9.70
C LYS A 147 -19.58 -6.76 8.87
N TYR A 148 -19.46 -6.47 7.58
CA TYR A 148 -20.58 -6.07 6.73
C TYR A 148 -21.04 -7.19 5.77
N GLY A 149 -20.21 -8.21 5.55
CA GLY A 149 -20.49 -9.31 4.63
C GLY A 149 -20.49 -8.90 3.15
N ASP A 150 -20.93 -9.83 2.30
CA ASP A 150 -21.15 -9.57 0.88
C ASP A 150 -22.56 -8.98 0.68
N PHE A 151 -22.65 -7.66 0.67
CA PHE A 151 -23.94 -6.96 0.69
C PHE A 151 -24.38 -6.38 -0.67
N VAL A 152 -23.55 -6.50 -1.72
CA VAL A 152 -23.87 -6.06 -3.08
C VAL A 152 -23.87 -7.24 -4.04
N PRO A 153 -24.99 -7.47 -4.77
CA PRO A 153 -25.07 -8.49 -5.82
C PRO A 153 -24.05 -8.26 -6.95
N ASP A 154 -23.59 -9.33 -7.59
CA ASP A 154 -22.54 -9.27 -8.63
C ASP A 154 -22.90 -8.45 -9.88
N ASN A 155 -24.19 -8.32 -10.18
CA ASN A 155 -24.73 -7.58 -11.32
C ASN A 155 -25.37 -6.25 -10.92
N ALA A 156 -25.14 -5.80 -9.69
CA ALA A 156 -25.71 -4.55 -9.20
C ALA A 156 -25.15 -3.35 -9.98
N THR A 157 -26.03 -2.40 -10.25
CA THR A 157 -25.65 -1.08 -10.70
C THR A 157 -24.95 -0.31 -9.57
N ILE A 158 -24.22 0.73 -9.93
CA ILE A 158 -23.58 1.60 -8.95
C ILE A 158 -24.58 2.29 -8.00
N TYR A 159 -25.82 2.49 -8.44
CA TYR A 159 -26.89 3.08 -7.63
C TYR A 159 -27.33 2.09 -6.54
N GLU A 160 -27.65 0.86 -6.92
CA GLU A 160 -28.01 -0.22 -5.98
C GLU A 160 -26.89 -0.49 -4.97
N ALA A 161 -25.64 -0.49 -5.43
CA ALA A 161 -24.50 -0.65 -4.53
C ALA A 161 -24.41 0.47 -3.49
N PHE A 162 -24.76 1.72 -3.86
CA PHE A 162 -24.81 2.84 -2.92
C PHE A 162 -25.96 2.67 -1.93
N GLU A 163 -27.14 2.23 -2.37
CA GLU A 163 -28.26 1.92 -1.48
C GLU A 163 -27.86 0.94 -0.39
N HIS A 164 -27.35 -0.22 -0.78
CA HIS A 164 -26.94 -1.24 0.17
C HIS A 164 -25.82 -0.74 1.10
N TYR A 165 -24.88 0.07 0.60
CA TYR A 165 -23.86 0.71 1.43
C TYR A 165 -24.49 1.62 2.52
N PHE A 166 -25.48 2.42 2.16
CA PHE A 166 -26.16 3.31 3.12
C PHE A 166 -27.06 2.56 4.11
N GLU A 167 -27.53 1.36 3.76
CA GLU A 167 -28.36 0.49 4.61
C GLU A 167 -27.53 -0.32 5.62
N ILE A 168 -26.34 -0.76 5.22
CA ILE A 168 -25.48 -1.66 6.00
C ILE A 168 -24.47 -0.90 6.87
N VAL A 169 -23.83 0.15 6.34
CA VAL A 169 -22.78 0.88 7.06
C VAL A 169 -23.37 1.89 8.03
N GLU A 170 -22.88 1.94 9.26
CA GLU A 170 -23.44 2.84 10.28
C GLU A 170 -23.16 4.32 9.95
N ASP A 171 -24.12 5.19 10.27
CA ASP A 171 -24.11 6.62 9.91
C ASP A 171 -22.80 7.35 10.24
N GLN A 172 -22.24 7.07 11.42
CA GLN A 172 -20.99 7.69 11.89
C GLN A 172 -19.77 7.27 11.06
N PHE A 173 -19.79 6.10 10.43
CA PHE A 173 -18.65 5.52 9.73
C PHE A 173 -18.75 5.61 8.20
N LYS A 174 -19.90 6.02 7.63
CA LYS A 174 -20.13 6.09 6.16
C LYS A 174 -19.09 6.87 5.37
N TYR A 175 -18.48 7.88 5.99
CA TYR A 175 -17.55 8.79 5.34
C TYR A 175 -16.12 8.71 5.89
N GLU A 176 -15.86 7.75 6.76
CA GLU A 176 -14.53 7.47 7.28
C GLU A 176 -13.64 6.87 6.19
N SER A 177 -12.34 7.14 6.27
CA SER A 177 -11.40 6.71 5.23
C SER A 177 -11.29 5.20 5.10
N GLY A 178 -11.46 4.46 6.21
CA GLY A 178 -11.47 2.99 6.19
C GLY A 178 -12.64 2.43 5.39
N ASN A 179 -13.87 2.84 5.70
CA ASN A 179 -15.05 2.35 4.99
C ASN A 179 -15.12 2.82 3.54
N VAL A 180 -14.71 4.06 3.25
CA VAL A 180 -14.66 4.54 1.86
C VAL A 180 -13.58 3.82 1.04
N ASP A 181 -12.43 3.51 1.65
CA ASP A 181 -11.40 2.69 0.99
C ASP A 181 -11.89 1.26 0.73
N PHE A 182 -12.47 0.63 1.74
CA PHE A 182 -13.08 -0.70 1.62
C PHE A 182 -14.11 -0.71 0.48
N PHE A 183 -15.04 0.24 0.48
CA PHE A 183 -16.11 0.26 -0.51
C PHE A 183 -15.58 0.50 -1.93
N ALA A 184 -14.53 1.32 -2.10
CA ALA A 184 -13.88 1.48 -3.40
C ALA A 184 -13.28 0.16 -3.90
N ILE A 185 -12.53 -0.55 -3.05
CA ILE A 185 -11.92 -1.84 -3.40
C ILE A 185 -12.99 -2.88 -3.70
N TYR A 186 -14.04 -2.93 -2.89
CA TYR A 186 -15.15 -3.87 -3.02
C TYR A 186 -15.92 -3.67 -4.33
N LEU A 187 -16.23 -2.43 -4.71
CA LEU A 187 -16.86 -2.13 -6.00
C LEU A 187 -15.97 -2.49 -7.20
N ASN A 188 -14.66 -2.27 -7.10
CA ASN A 188 -13.71 -2.64 -8.16
C ASN A 188 -13.64 -4.17 -8.32
N GLN A 189 -13.61 -4.92 -7.22
CA GLN A 189 -13.61 -6.39 -7.26
C GLN A 189 -14.89 -6.97 -7.85
N LYS A 190 -16.04 -6.31 -7.60
CA LYS A 190 -17.34 -6.67 -8.19
C LYS A 190 -17.48 -6.20 -9.65
N GLY A 191 -16.51 -5.47 -10.21
CA GLY A 191 -16.57 -4.93 -11.57
C GLY A 191 -17.62 -3.82 -11.77
N ILE A 192 -18.16 -3.26 -10.68
CA ILE A 192 -19.20 -2.22 -10.70
C ILE A 192 -18.58 -0.83 -10.92
N ALA A 193 -17.38 -0.61 -10.37
CA ALA A 193 -16.60 0.60 -10.56
C ALA A 193 -15.32 0.31 -11.33
N GLY A 194 -14.94 1.23 -12.22
CA GLY A 194 -13.66 1.20 -12.92
C GLY A 194 -12.51 1.73 -12.06
N ASP A 195 -11.27 1.51 -12.51
CA ASP A 195 -10.05 1.94 -11.82
C ASP A 195 -9.93 3.47 -11.61
N ASP A 196 -10.77 4.26 -12.29
CA ASP A 196 -10.83 5.72 -12.19
C ASP A 196 -11.54 6.24 -10.93
N TRP A 197 -12.05 5.33 -10.09
CA TRP A 197 -12.77 5.64 -8.85
C TRP A 197 -11.82 5.83 -7.66
N THR A 198 -11.15 6.98 -7.63
CA THR A 198 -10.40 7.38 -6.43
C THR A 198 -11.31 7.53 -5.21
N LYS A 199 -10.80 7.26 -4.01
CA LYS A 199 -11.53 7.41 -2.73
C LYS A 199 -12.21 8.77 -2.58
N SER A 200 -11.51 9.84 -2.99
CA SER A 200 -12.04 11.20 -2.94
C SER A 200 -13.24 11.38 -3.88
N ARG A 201 -13.20 10.76 -5.07
CA ARG A 201 -14.31 10.78 -6.02
C ARG A 201 -15.49 9.96 -5.51
N LEU A 202 -15.25 8.75 -4.98
CA LEU A 202 -16.28 7.92 -4.37
C LEU A 202 -16.98 8.65 -3.22
N LYS A 203 -16.22 9.25 -2.29
CA LYS A 203 -16.78 10.03 -1.18
C LYS A 203 -17.66 11.18 -1.66
N ARG A 204 -17.28 11.90 -2.73
CA ARG A 204 -18.10 12.97 -3.31
C ARG A 204 -19.39 12.40 -3.91
N LYS A 205 -19.31 11.27 -4.63
CA LYS A 205 -20.48 10.60 -5.21
C LYS A 205 -21.45 10.08 -4.14
N LEU A 206 -20.95 9.45 -3.08
CA LEU A 206 -21.76 9.03 -1.92
C LEU A 206 -22.51 10.21 -1.29
N LYS A 207 -21.83 11.34 -1.06
CA LYS A 207 -22.47 12.55 -0.53
C LYS A 207 -23.52 13.14 -1.47
N HIS A 208 -23.23 13.13 -2.76
CA HIS A 208 -24.18 13.61 -3.77
C HIS A 208 -25.43 12.72 -3.80
N TYR A 209 -25.24 11.41 -3.76
CA TYR A 209 -26.30 10.42 -3.66
C TYR A 209 -27.17 10.64 -2.42
N GLU A 210 -26.58 10.75 -1.22
CA GLU A 210 -27.33 11.00 0.02
C GLU A 210 -28.12 12.31 -0.04
N LYS A 211 -27.56 13.35 -0.69
CA LYS A 211 -28.25 14.62 -0.84
C LYS A 211 -29.42 14.54 -1.83
N ALA A 212 -29.27 13.80 -2.92
CA ALA A 212 -30.30 13.65 -3.95
C ALA A 212 -31.47 12.78 -3.45
N ASN A 213 -31.17 11.73 -2.68
CA ASN A 213 -32.17 10.77 -2.19
C ASN A 213 -32.45 10.95 -0.68
N LYS A 214 -32.37 12.20 -0.19
CA LYS A 214 -32.38 12.49 1.25
C LYS A 214 -33.63 11.99 1.97
N ASP A 215 -34.79 12.12 1.32
CA ASP A 215 -36.08 11.75 1.91
C ASP A 215 -36.28 10.23 1.90
N GLU A 216 -35.90 9.56 0.83
CA GLU A 216 -35.93 8.10 0.73
C GLU A 216 -34.96 7.43 1.72
N VAL A 217 -33.73 7.94 1.82
CA VAL A 217 -32.75 7.47 2.81
C VAL A 217 -33.26 7.68 4.24
N ARG A 218 -34.02 8.74 4.50
CA ARG A 218 -34.64 8.98 5.81
C ARG A 218 -35.80 8.03 6.09
N MET A 219 -36.65 7.76 5.10
CA MET A 219 -37.76 6.81 5.22
C MET A 219 -37.24 5.40 5.51
N LYS A 220 -36.31 4.87 4.70
CA LYS A 220 -35.69 3.56 4.93
C LYS A 220 -35.03 3.44 6.33
N ARG A 221 -34.39 4.51 6.82
CA ARG A 221 -33.83 4.55 8.19
C ARG A 221 -34.91 4.47 9.27
N LEU A 222 -36.06 5.11 9.04
CA LEU A 222 -37.18 5.08 9.98
C LEU A 222 -37.82 3.70 10.01
N GLU A 223 -38.06 3.09 8.85
CA GLU A 223 -38.58 1.72 8.72
C GLU A 223 -37.72 0.72 9.49
N LYS A 224 -36.40 0.73 9.24
CA LYS A 224 -35.46 -0.15 9.95
C LYS A 224 -35.46 0.09 11.47
N ARG A 225 -35.66 1.32 11.95
CA ARG A 225 -35.77 1.58 13.40
C ARG A 225 -37.07 1.02 13.97
N LEU A 226 -38.17 1.09 13.23
CA LEU A 226 -39.46 0.56 13.65
C LEU A 226 -39.45 -0.97 13.67
N GLU A 227 -38.83 -1.63 12.68
CA GLU A 227 -38.69 -3.09 12.65
C GLU A 227 -37.86 -3.64 13.81
N ASN A 228 -36.79 -2.96 14.23
CA ASN A 228 -35.94 -3.40 15.34
C ASN A 228 -36.58 -3.19 16.74
N ILE A 229 -37.75 -2.54 16.82
CA ILE A 229 -38.50 -2.34 18.07
C ILE A 229 -39.59 -3.41 18.26
N SER A 230 -39.98 -4.12 17.19
CA SER A 230 -40.98 -5.19 17.22
C SER A 230 -40.38 -6.56 17.47
#